data_AF-A0A087U499-F1
#
_entry.id   AF-A0A087U499-F1
#
_cell.length_a   1.000
_cell.length_b   1.000
_cell.length_c   1.000
_cell.angle_alpha   90.00
_cell.angle_beta   90.00
_cell.angle_gamma   90.00
#
_symmetry.space_group_name_H-M   'P 1'
#
loop_
_entity.id
_entity.type
_entity.pdbx_description
1 polymer ?
#
loop_
_entity_poly.entity_id
_entity_poly.type
_entity_poly.pdbx_seq_one_letter_code
_entity_poly.pdbx_strand_id
1 'polypeptide(L)'
;MKFALACIVLLATIMVASAALTCFGDEEKCGPEECCAQILRTNIYKCKPRLGEDEICEIKPMTHILKKHAYVNRCPCSEGLKCSSSKGGVIGKFLGKC
;
A
#
# COMPACT_ATOMS: atom_id res chain seq x y z
N MET A 1 36.76 -10.83 -20.51
CA MET A 1 35.51 -11.61 -20.30
C MET A 1 35.03 -11.65 -18.85
N LYS A 2 35.92 -11.78 -17.84
CA LYS A 2 35.55 -11.79 -16.40
C LYS A 2 34.82 -10.53 -15.91
N PHE A 3 35.19 -9.35 -16.40
CA PHE A 3 34.55 -8.07 -16.03
C PHE A 3 33.13 -7.90 -16.59
N ALA A 4 32.82 -8.50 -17.75
CA ALA A 4 31.48 -8.43 -18.32
C ALA A 4 30.47 -9.27 -17.52
N LEU A 5 30.90 -10.44 -17.03
CA LEU A 5 30.09 -11.28 -16.14
C LEU A 5 29.80 -10.59 -14.81
N ALA A 6 30.78 -9.88 -14.24
CA ALA A 6 30.58 -9.12 -13.00
C ALA A 6 29.52 -8.01 -13.14
N CYS A 7 29.49 -7.28 -14.27
CA CYS A 7 28.47 -6.25 -14.51
C CYS A 7 27.07 -6.83 -14.70
N ILE A 8 26.94 -7.98 -15.37
CA ILE A 8 25.64 -8.64 -15.58
C ILE A 8 25.05 -9.13 -14.26
N VAL A 9 25.89 -9.70 -13.37
CA VAL A 9 25.45 -10.14 -12.03
C VAL A 9 25.01 -8.94 -11.18
N LEU A 10 25.74 -7.82 -11.23
CA LEU A 10 25.36 -6.61 -10.48
C LEU A 10 23.99 -6.05 -10.94
N LEU A 11 23.76 -5.98 -12.25
CA LEU A 11 22.49 -5.49 -12.81
C LEU A 11 21.30 -6.39 -12.45
N ALA A 12 21.49 -7.71 -12.42
CA ALA A 12 20.44 -8.65 -12.02
C ALA A 12 20.02 -8.47 -10.55
N THR A 13 20.97 -8.20 -9.64
CA THR A 13 20.65 -7.96 -8.22
C THR A 13 19.83 -6.68 -7.98
N ILE A 14 20.08 -5.64 -8.77
CA ILE A 14 19.36 -4.35 -8.65
C ILE A 14 17.90 -4.50 -9.13
N MET A 15 17.66 -5.31 -10.16
CA MET A 15 16.30 -5.57 -10.65
C MET A 15 15.45 -6.38 -9.66
N VAL A 16 16.05 -7.36 -8.97
CA VAL A 16 15.34 -8.14 -7.94
C VAL A 16 15.02 -7.27 -6.72
N ALA A 17 15.92 -6.38 -6.31
CA ALA A 17 15.68 -5.45 -5.21
C ALA A 17 14.54 -4.45 -5.51
N SER A 18 14.36 -4.06 -6.77
CA SER A 18 13.29 -3.15 -7.19
C SER A 18 11.93 -3.85 -7.36
N ALA A 19 11.93 -5.10 -7.81
CA ALA A 19 10.74 -5.95 -7.72
C ALA A 19 10.37 -6.25 -6.26
N ALA A 20 11.32 -6.32 -5.33
CA ALA A 20 11.10 -6.49 -3.90
C ALA A 20 10.45 -5.27 -3.22
N LEU A 21 10.37 -4.11 -3.87
CA LEU A 21 9.78 -2.90 -3.28
C LEU A 21 8.28 -2.73 -3.54
N THR A 22 7.71 -3.45 -4.52
CA THR A 22 6.27 -3.33 -4.82
C THR A 22 5.47 -4.50 -4.24
N CYS A 23 4.44 -4.19 -3.47
CA CYS A 23 3.53 -5.19 -2.89
C CYS A 23 2.37 -5.57 -3.83
N PHE A 24 2.30 -4.96 -5.02
CA PHE A 24 1.17 -5.14 -5.94
C PHE A 24 1.01 -6.57 -6.47
N GLY A 25 2.13 -7.30 -6.58
CA GLY A 25 2.14 -8.67 -7.10
C GLY A 25 1.84 -9.72 -6.04
N ASP A 26 2.04 -9.40 -4.77
CA ASP A 26 2.24 -10.38 -3.71
C ASP A 26 1.64 -9.86 -2.39
N GLU A 27 0.62 -10.57 -1.90
CA GLU A 27 -0.19 -10.17 -0.75
C GLU A 27 0.56 -10.34 0.58
N GLU A 28 1.41 -11.37 0.69
CA GLU A 28 2.14 -11.74 1.91
C GLU A 28 3.42 -10.93 2.12
N LYS A 29 3.68 -9.99 1.22
CA LYS A 29 4.91 -9.21 1.21
C LYS A 29 4.95 -8.10 2.27
N CYS A 30 3.78 -7.66 2.73
CA CYS A 30 3.67 -6.66 3.79
C CYS A 30 3.47 -7.33 5.15
N GLY A 31 3.97 -6.71 6.21
CA GLY A 31 3.79 -7.21 7.57
C GLY A 31 2.32 -7.18 8.04
N PRO A 32 2.01 -7.79 9.21
CA PRO A 32 0.65 -7.89 9.73
C PRO A 32 -0.01 -6.52 10.00
N GLU A 33 0.78 -5.53 10.43
CA GLU A 33 0.35 -4.16 10.71
C GLU A 33 0.50 -3.22 9.48
N GLU A 34 0.81 -3.78 8.32
CA GLU A 34 0.97 -3.04 7.08
C GLU A 34 -0.09 -3.43 6.05
N CYS A 35 -0.26 -2.59 5.04
CA CYS A 35 -1.09 -2.87 3.89
C CYS A 35 -0.39 -2.45 2.61
N CYS A 36 -0.77 -3.07 1.49
CA CYS A 36 -0.30 -2.65 0.19
C CYS A 36 -1.11 -1.46 -0.34
N ALA A 37 -0.53 -0.26 -0.37
CA ALA A 37 -1.23 0.95 -0.81
C ALA A 37 -0.49 1.73 -1.89
N GLN A 38 -1.26 2.37 -2.77
CA GLN A 38 -0.77 3.23 -3.84
C GLN A 38 -0.07 4.48 -3.27
N ILE A 39 1.05 4.86 -3.88
CA ILE A 39 1.75 6.10 -3.56
C ILE A 39 1.25 7.22 -4.48
N LEU A 40 0.66 8.29 -3.91
CA LEU A 40 0.34 9.56 -4.57
C LEU A 40 -0.11 9.45 -6.05
N ARG A 41 -1.21 8.71 -6.31
CA ARG A 41 -1.77 8.49 -7.67
C ARG A 41 -0.79 7.93 -8.72
N THR A 42 0.37 7.42 -8.31
CA THR A 42 1.30 6.73 -9.20
C THR A 42 0.91 5.26 -9.36
N ASN A 43 1.41 4.56 -10.38
CA ASN A 43 1.19 3.12 -10.52
C ASN A 43 2.07 2.26 -9.59
N ILE A 44 2.62 2.85 -8.53
CA ILE A 44 3.51 2.18 -7.58
C ILE A 44 2.76 1.92 -6.28
N TYR A 45 2.73 0.66 -5.86
CA TYR A 45 2.19 0.24 -4.58
C TYR A 45 3.32 -0.20 -3.66
N LYS A 46 3.28 0.25 -2.39
CA LYS A 46 4.23 -0.16 -1.37
C LYS A 46 3.51 -0.53 -0.08
N CYS A 47 4.17 -1.31 0.75
CA CYS A 47 3.74 -1.53 2.12
C CYS A 47 3.74 -0.20 2.85
N LYS A 48 2.61 0.11 3.48
CA LYS A 48 2.42 1.26 4.34
C LYS A 48 1.80 0.76 5.65
N PRO A 49 2.09 1.41 6.78
CA PRO A 49 1.41 1.10 8.03
C PRO A 49 -0.10 1.30 7.87
N ARG A 50 -0.86 0.49 8.60
CA ARG A 50 -2.30 0.72 8.80
C ARG A 50 -2.54 2.03 9.55
N LEU A 51 -3.74 2.58 9.37
CA LEU A 51 -4.12 3.85 9.99
C LEU A 51 -4.41 3.66 11.49
N GLY A 52 -3.74 4.44 12.32
CA GLY A 52 -3.93 4.49 13.77
C GLY A 52 -5.15 5.30 14.20
N GLU A 53 -5.36 5.39 15.51
CA GLU A 53 -6.46 6.15 16.12
C GLU A 53 -6.43 7.62 15.69
N ASP A 54 -7.60 8.21 15.45
CA ASP A 54 -7.82 9.57 14.98
C ASP A 54 -7.31 9.90 13.57
N GLU A 55 -6.71 8.94 12.85
CA GLU A 55 -6.27 9.13 11.47
C GLU A 55 -7.43 9.09 10.48
N ILE A 56 -7.32 9.91 9.43
CA ILE A 56 -8.35 10.01 8.41
C ILE A 56 -8.37 8.73 7.56
N CYS A 57 -9.49 8.03 7.57
CA CYS A 57 -9.74 6.81 6.82
C CYS A 57 -10.83 6.99 5.75
N GLU A 58 -10.88 6.09 4.79
CA GLU A 58 -11.94 6.03 3.80
C GLU A 58 -13.02 5.04 4.28
N ILE A 59 -14.27 5.51 4.42
CA ILE A 59 -15.39 4.68 4.92
C ILE A 59 -15.61 3.47 3.99
N LYS A 60 -15.40 3.68 2.69
CA LYS A 60 -15.32 2.62 1.69
C LYS A 60 -13.92 2.65 1.09
N PRO A 61 -12.98 1.81 1.56
CA PRO A 61 -11.64 1.77 0.98
C PRO A 61 -11.74 1.36 -0.48
N MET A 62 -11.09 2.11 -1.37
CA MET A 62 -10.97 1.73 -2.77
C MET A 62 -9.83 0.74 -2.91
N THR A 63 -10.11 -0.41 -3.51
CA THR A 63 -9.08 -1.40 -3.88
C THR A 63 -8.92 -1.42 -5.38
N HIS A 64 -7.76 -1.89 -5.84
CA HIS A 64 -7.50 -2.08 -7.25
C HIS A 64 -8.45 -3.13 -7.84
N ILE A 65 -8.95 -2.89 -9.06
CA ILE A 65 -9.98 -3.72 -9.71
C ILE A 65 -9.54 -5.18 -9.86
N LEU A 66 -8.26 -5.39 -10.17
CA LEU A 66 -7.68 -6.72 -10.41
C LEU A 66 -7.02 -7.34 -9.17
N LYS A 67 -6.69 -6.53 -8.15
CA LYS A 67 -5.87 -6.94 -6.99
C LYS A 67 -6.50 -6.39 -5.72
N LYS A 68 -7.33 -7.21 -5.06
CA LYS A 68 -8.12 -6.77 -3.90
C LYS A 68 -7.28 -6.36 -2.69
N HIS A 69 -6.07 -6.92 -2.53
CA HIS A 69 -5.14 -6.53 -1.47
C HIS A 69 -4.45 -5.19 -1.70
N ALA A 70 -4.54 -4.64 -2.92
CA ALA A 70 -3.88 -3.40 -3.28
C ALA A 70 -4.86 -2.23 -3.12
N TYR A 71 -4.66 -1.41 -2.11
CA TYR A 71 -5.50 -0.26 -1.81
C TYR A 71 -5.09 0.97 -2.64
N VAL A 72 -6.10 1.64 -3.19
CA VAL A 72 -5.96 2.90 -3.93
C VAL A 72 -6.08 4.02 -2.90
N ASN A 73 -5.05 4.86 -2.80
CA ASN A 73 -4.86 5.94 -1.81
C ASN A 73 -4.38 5.52 -0.41
N ARG A 74 -5.23 4.92 0.43
CA ARG A 74 -4.95 4.73 1.87
C ARG A 74 -5.13 3.29 2.34
N CYS A 75 -4.36 2.94 3.37
CA CYS A 75 -4.57 1.69 4.10
C CYS A 75 -5.85 1.73 4.93
N PRO A 76 -6.43 0.57 5.26
CA PRO A 76 -7.47 0.48 6.28
C PRO A 76 -6.93 0.82 7.67
N CYS A 77 -7.83 0.99 8.63
CA CYS A 77 -7.48 1.14 10.03
C CYS A 77 -6.76 -0.11 10.57
N SER A 78 -5.94 0.07 11.62
CA SER A 78 -5.33 -1.01 12.38
C SER A 78 -6.37 -2.00 12.90
N GLU A 79 -5.96 -3.24 13.18
CA GLU A 79 -6.87 -4.24 13.71
C GLU A 79 -7.58 -3.74 14.98
N GLY A 80 -8.90 -3.93 15.03
CA GLY A 80 -9.74 -3.46 16.14
C GLY A 80 -10.32 -2.04 15.97
N LEU A 81 -9.75 -1.20 15.09
CA LEU A 81 -10.27 0.13 14.80
C LEU A 81 -11.28 0.09 13.64
N LYS A 82 -12.36 0.88 13.76
CA LYS A 82 -13.39 1.00 12.72
C LYS A 82 -13.42 2.42 12.20
N CYS A 83 -13.32 2.56 10.88
CA CYS A 83 -13.50 3.84 10.22
C CYS A 83 -14.91 4.38 10.44
N SER A 84 -15.05 5.45 11.23
CA SER A 84 -16.32 6.09 11.57
C SER A 84 -16.41 7.51 11.01
N SER A 85 -17.60 7.89 10.53
CA SER A 85 -17.83 9.19 9.89
C SER A 85 -17.57 10.34 10.86
N SER A 86 -16.60 11.20 10.52
CA SER A 86 -16.25 12.36 11.33
C SER A 86 -17.01 13.59 10.84
N LYS A 87 -18.15 13.86 11.51
CA LYS A 87 -19.04 15.02 11.32
C LYS A 87 -19.74 15.10 9.94
N GLY A 88 -21.06 15.28 10.01
CA GLY A 88 -21.98 15.29 8.87
C GLY A 88 -21.61 16.29 7.77
N GLY A 89 -21.81 15.86 6.53
CA GLY A 89 -21.52 16.60 5.30
C GLY A 89 -21.25 15.64 4.13
N VAL A 90 -21.09 16.15 2.92
CA VAL A 90 -20.77 15.34 1.72
C VAL A 90 -19.40 14.65 1.86
N ILE A 91 -18.46 15.30 2.54
CA ILE A 91 -17.11 14.79 2.84
C ILE A 91 -17.16 13.67 3.90
N GLY A 92 -18.01 13.82 4.92
CA GLY A 92 -18.22 12.80 5.95
C GLY A 92 -18.85 11.49 5.44
N LYS A 93 -19.36 11.45 4.20
CA LYS A 93 -19.86 10.21 3.57
C LYS A 93 -18.75 9.34 2.98
N PHE A 94 -17.57 9.91 2.72
CA PHE A 94 -16.45 9.20 2.09
C PHE A 94 -15.25 9.09 3.02
N LEU A 95 -15.02 10.08 3.87
CA LEU A 95 -13.94 10.12 4.83
C LEU A 95 -14.46 10.04 6.26
N GLY A 96 -13.74 9.31 7.09
CA GLY A 96 -13.98 9.15 8.51
C GLY A 96 -12.68 9.28 9.29
N LYS A 97 -12.75 8.88 10.55
CA LYS A 97 -11.58 8.63 11.39
C LYS A 97 -11.58 7.18 11.83
N CYS A 98 -10.39 6.60 11.88
CA CYS A 98 -10.15 5.45 12.74
C CYS A 98 -10.25 5.92 14.20
#